data_AF-A0A3E1YBZ7-F1
#
_entry.id   AF-A0A3E1YBZ7-F1
#
_cell.length_a   1.000
_cell.length_b   1.000
_cell.length_c   1.000
_cell.angle_alpha   90.00
_cell.angle_beta   90.00
_cell.angle_gamma   90.00
#
_symmetry.space_group_name_H-M   'P 1'
#
loop_
_entity.id
_entity.type
_entity.pdbx_description
1 polymer ?
#
loop_
_entity_poly.entity_id
_entity_poly.type
_entity_poly.pdbx_seq_one_letter_code
_entity_poly.pdbx_strand_id
1 'polypeptide(L)'
;MRHITFLIICIALFSCQNSKSKTGKTDSAIISNPNDTSVITTVTYSGTLPCADCEGIITDLTLTTNTDNKDYHFSMKETYLGKNQSFPSEGNFAVLQGTPADPAATIIQLNPDKDKNLQRYFKKVSENELKLLDSEMKTIESNHNYSLKKVQ
;
A
#
# COMPACT_ATOMS: atom_id res chain seq x y z
N MET A 1 -16.75 -23.85 -61.06
CA MET A 1 -17.27 -22.51 -61.44
C MET A 1 -17.41 -21.72 -60.14
N ARG A 2 -16.72 -20.62 -59.86
CA ARG A 2 -16.06 -19.61 -60.70
C ARG A 2 -14.93 -18.97 -59.85
N HIS A 3 -13.74 -18.85 -60.44
CA HIS A 3 -12.60 -18.10 -59.91
C HIS A 3 -12.89 -16.58 -59.85
N ILE A 4 -12.17 -15.83 -59.02
CA ILE A 4 -11.16 -14.84 -59.46
C ILE A 4 -10.63 -13.99 -58.29
N THR A 5 -9.31 -13.92 -58.27
CA THR A 5 -8.35 -13.21 -57.43
C THR A 5 -8.32 -11.70 -57.69
N PHE A 6 -8.07 -10.89 -56.65
CA PHE A 6 -7.45 -9.55 -56.66
C PHE A 6 -6.84 -9.38 -55.25
N LEU A 7 -5.55 -9.57 -54.98
CA LEU A 7 -4.36 -8.73 -55.25
C LEU A 7 -4.57 -7.23 -55.00
N ILE A 8 -3.56 -6.61 -54.32
CA ILE A 8 -3.27 -5.16 -54.13
C ILE A 8 -3.68 -4.65 -52.73
N ILE A 9 -2.82 -4.08 -51.85
CA ILE A 9 -1.39 -3.74 -51.87
C ILE A 9 -0.94 -3.33 -50.44
N CYS A 10 0.35 -3.50 -50.15
CA CYS A 10 1.03 -3.06 -48.92
C CYS A 10 1.08 -1.53 -48.79
N ILE A 11 0.90 -0.99 -47.58
CA ILE A 11 1.66 0.18 -47.10
C ILE A 11 2.01 -0.02 -45.62
N ALA A 12 3.29 -0.26 -45.35
CA ALA A 12 3.90 -0.05 -44.05
C ALA A 12 4.35 1.41 -43.96
N LEU A 13 4.08 2.08 -42.83
CA LEU A 13 4.87 3.23 -42.39
C LEU A 13 5.04 3.18 -40.86
N PHE A 14 6.22 2.74 -40.47
CA PHE A 14 6.86 3.07 -39.20
C PHE A 14 7.02 4.60 -39.10
N SER A 15 6.63 5.20 -37.98
CA SER A 15 7.27 6.43 -37.50
C SER A 15 7.19 6.54 -35.98
N CYS A 16 8.24 6.09 -35.30
CA CYS A 16 8.58 6.57 -33.97
C CYS A 16 9.53 7.75 -34.17
N GLN A 17 9.14 8.95 -33.75
CA GLN A 17 10.04 10.10 -33.70
C GLN A 17 10.23 10.53 -32.25
N ASN A 18 11.45 10.27 -31.78
CA ASN A 18 12.03 10.76 -30.55
C ASN A 18 12.43 12.23 -30.73
N SER A 19 11.96 13.13 -29.86
CA SER A 19 12.53 14.46 -29.67
C SER A 19 12.83 14.69 -28.19
N LYS A 20 14.12 14.72 -27.87
CA LYS A 20 14.63 15.42 -26.69
C LYS A 20 14.71 16.91 -27.02
N SER A 21 14.12 17.78 -26.19
CA SER A 21 14.54 19.19 -26.11
C SER A 21 14.30 19.77 -24.72
N LYS A 22 15.18 20.70 -24.37
CA LYS A 22 15.66 21.08 -23.04
C LYS A 22 14.74 22.04 -22.27
N THR A 23 14.90 21.97 -20.94
CA THR A 23 14.95 23.05 -19.94
C THR A 23 14.48 24.46 -20.35
N GLY A 24 13.48 24.96 -19.62
CA GLY A 24 13.18 26.39 -19.44
C GLY A 24 12.63 26.62 -18.02
N LYS A 25 13.26 27.53 -17.28
CA LYS A 25 12.85 28.00 -15.95
C LYS A 25 12.00 29.27 -16.12
N THR A 26 11.12 29.52 -15.15
CA THR A 26 10.53 30.81 -14.75
C THR A 26 9.03 30.98 -15.04
N ASP A 27 8.30 30.91 -13.93
CA ASP A 27 7.07 31.61 -13.51
C ASP A 27 5.82 31.49 -14.38
N SER A 28 4.87 30.70 -13.90
CA SER A 28 3.47 30.83 -14.25
C SER A 28 2.62 30.69 -13.00
N ALA A 29 1.74 31.67 -12.88
CA ALA A 29 0.93 31.99 -11.73
C ALA A 29 0.11 30.80 -11.23
N ILE A 30 0.01 30.75 -9.91
CA ILE A 30 -0.95 29.99 -9.12
C ILE A 30 -2.36 30.35 -9.60
N ILE A 31 -3.02 29.44 -10.33
CA ILE A 31 -4.49 29.39 -10.35
C ILE A 31 -4.87 28.29 -9.35
N SER A 32 -4.82 28.63 -8.06
CA SER A 32 -5.48 27.84 -7.03
C SER A 32 -6.96 28.20 -7.07
N ASN A 33 -7.78 27.27 -7.56
CA ASN A 33 -9.20 27.29 -7.29
C ASN A 33 -9.37 26.98 -5.78
N PRO A 34 -9.93 27.87 -4.94
CA PRO A 34 -9.88 27.74 -3.47
C PRO A 34 -10.82 26.65 -2.89
N ASN A 35 -11.26 25.68 -3.70
CA ASN A 35 -12.30 24.71 -3.34
C ASN A 35 -11.90 23.23 -3.50
N ASP A 36 -10.62 22.91 -3.69
CA ASP A 36 -10.15 21.52 -3.73
C ASP A 36 -8.91 21.38 -2.84
N THR A 37 -9.14 21.22 -1.53
CA THR A 37 -8.07 21.06 -0.54
C THR A 37 -8.06 19.63 -0.04
N SER A 38 -7.58 18.73 -0.90
CA SER A 38 -7.34 17.34 -0.53
C SER A 38 -6.34 17.25 0.62
N VAL A 39 -6.82 16.82 1.79
CA VAL A 39 -5.97 16.60 2.96
C VAL A 39 -5.37 15.20 2.89
N ILE A 40 -4.08 15.14 2.62
CA ILE A 40 -3.28 13.92 2.68
C ILE A 40 -2.65 13.83 4.08
N THR A 41 -2.98 12.76 4.80
CA THR A 41 -2.38 12.44 6.11
C THR A 41 -1.55 11.18 5.99
N THR A 42 -0.35 11.19 6.56
CA THR A 42 0.56 10.03 6.58
C THR A 42 0.95 9.72 8.02
N VAL A 43 0.85 8.46 8.42
CA VAL A 43 1.25 7.97 9.75
C VAL A 43 2.08 6.71 9.61
N THR A 44 3.27 6.71 10.22
CA THR A 44 4.16 5.55 10.24
C THR A 44 4.14 4.88 11.60
N TYR A 45 4.07 3.55 11.61
CA TYR A 45 4.21 2.68 12.77
C TYR A 45 5.41 1.77 12.56
N SER A 46 6.20 1.55 13.60
CA SER A 46 7.37 0.67 13.56
C SER A 46 7.42 -0.27 14.76
N GLY A 47 8.01 -1.44 14.58
CA GLY A 47 8.22 -2.43 15.64
C GLY A 47 8.97 -3.64 15.12
N THR A 48 9.41 -4.51 16.03
CA THR A 48 10.02 -5.80 15.68
C THR A 48 9.02 -6.92 15.93
N LEU A 49 8.49 -7.49 14.84
CA LEU A 49 7.57 -8.61 14.90
C LEU A 49 8.33 -9.94 15.04
N PRO A 50 7.70 -10.97 15.65
CA PRO A 50 8.34 -12.26 15.88
C PRO A 50 8.55 -13.00 14.56
N CYS A 51 9.64 -13.76 14.48
CA CYS A 51 10.02 -14.54 13.31
C CYS A 51 10.25 -15.99 13.73
N ALA A 52 9.75 -16.93 12.94
CA ALA A 52 9.85 -18.35 13.28
C ALA A 52 11.28 -18.90 13.15
N ASP A 53 12.05 -18.38 12.19
CA ASP A 53 13.38 -18.87 11.80
C ASP A 53 14.43 -17.75 11.75
N CYS A 54 14.16 -16.62 12.40
CA CYS A 54 15.08 -15.49 12.48
C CYS A 54 14.92 -14.70 13.79
N GLU A 55 15.82 -13.76 14.04
CA GLU A 55 15.85 -13.00 15.30
C GLU A 55 14.66 -12.04 15.48
N GLY A 56 14.00 -11.71 14.36
CA GLY A 56 12.85 -10.81 14.31
C GLY A 56 12.71 -10.16 12.94
N ILE A 57 11.58 -9.51 12.72
CA ILE A 57 11.30 -8.74 11.51
C ILE A 57 11.07 -7.30 11.94
N ILE A 58 11.99 -6.40 11.60
CA ILE A 58 11.72 -4.95 11.73
C ILE A 58 10.68 -4.62 10.68
N THR A 59 9.51 -4.14 11.12
CA THR A 59 8.38 -3.80 10.26
C THR A 59 8.08 -2.32 10.39
N ASP A 60 8.27 -1.59 9.30
CA ASP A 60 7.88 -0.19 9.15
C ASP A 60 6.64 -0.14 8.27
N LEU A 61 5.49 0.24 8.84
CA LEU A 61 4.21 0.37 8.14
C LEU A 61 3.79 1.84 8.08
N THR A 62 3.67 2.39 6.89
CA THR A 62 3.18 3.75 6.65
C THR A 62 1.78 3.68 6.04
N LEU A 63 0.83 4.33 6.69
CA LEU A 63 -0.55 4.49 6.21
C LEU A 63 -0.73 5.91 5.68
N THR A 64 -1.14 6.03 4.43
CA THR A 64 -1.45 7.29 3.76
C THR A 64 -2.94 7.34 3.46
N THR A 65 -3.62 8.34 4.02
CA THR A 65 -5.05 8.58 3.81
C THR A 65 -5.24 9.89 3.08
N ASN A 66 -6.04 9.87 2.04
CA ASN A 66 -6.57 11.07 1.42
C ASN A 66 -8.08 11.16 1.76
N THR A 67 -8.47 12.19 2.50
CA THR A 67 -9.84 12.31 3.03
C THR A 67 -10.88 12.60 1.96
N ASP A 68 -10.48 13.18 0.83
CA ASP A 68 -11.41 13.74 -0.14
C ASP A 68 -11.85 12.68 -1.15
N ASN A 69 -10.91 11.84 -1.59
CA ASN A 69 -11.18 10.74 -2.51
C ASN A 69 -11.29 9.37 -1.81
N LYS A 70 -11.14 9.33 -0.47
CA LYS A 70 -11.10 8.09 0.34
C LYS A 70 -10.06 7.08 -0.17
N ASP A 71 -8.96 7.59 -0.71
CA ASP A 71 -7.84 6.77 -1.18
C ASP A 71 -6.94 6.43 0.02
N TYR A 72 -6.85 5.13 0.30
CA TYR A 72 -6.18 4.56 1.46
C TYR A 72 -5.08 3.62 0.97
N HIS A 73 -3.85 4.12 1.02
CA HIS A 73 -2.68 3.43 0.53
C HIS A 73 -1.72 3.14 1.68
N PHE A 74 -1.02 2.01 1.63
CA PHE A 74 0.05 1.71 2.56
C PHE A 74 1.35 1.40 1.83
N SER A 75 2.46 1.76 2.46
CA SER A 75 3.78 1.20 2.15
C SER A 75 4.32 0.50 3.39
N MET A 76 4.94 -0.65 3.21
CA MET A 76 5.50 -1.46 4.28
C MET A 76 6.89 -1.96 3.90
N LYS A 77 7.83 -1.86 4.84
CA LYS A 77 9.16 -2.45 4.70
C LYS A 77 9.38 -3.44 5.83
N GLU A 78 9.76 -4.66 5.47
CA GLU A 78 10.11 -5.72 6.42
C GLU A 78 11.59 -6.08 6.28
N THR A 79 12.37 -5.90 7.34
CA THR A 79 13.78 -6.28 7.40
C THR A 79 13.95 -7.50 8.31
N TYR A 80 14.35 -8.63 7.73
CA TYR A 80 14.56 -9.90 8.42
C TYR A 80 15.95 -9.90 9.05
N LEU A 81 15.98 -9.90 10.39
CA LEU A 81 17.20 -9.91 11.18
C LEU A 81 17.92 -11.27 11.06
N GLY A 82 19.24 -11.30 11.27
CA GLY A 82 20.10 -12.45 10.99
C GLY A 82 20.35 -12.74 9.50
N LYS A 83 19.41 -12.36 8.61
CA LYS A 83 19.53 -12.50 7.14
C LYS A 83 19.94 -11.18 6.45
N ASN A 84 19.80 -10.04 7.14
CA ASN A 84 20.06 -8.69 6.62
C ASN A 84 19.36 -8.39 5.28
N GLN A 85 18.16 -8.96 5.09
CA GLN A 85 17.39 -8.81 3.86
C GLN A 85 16.13 -7.98 4.12
N SER A 86 15.81 -7.07 3.20
CA SER A 86 14.63 -6.21 3.30
C SER A 86 13.69 -6.43 2.13
N PHE A 87 12.39 -6.46 2.42
CA PHE A 87 11.34 -6.64 1.44
C PHE A 87 10.36 -5.47 1.52
N PRO A 88 10.29 -4.61 0.48
CA PRO A 88 9.24 -3.61 0.37
C PRO A 88 7.94 -4.26 -0.13
N SER A 89 6.81 -3.71 0.31
CA SER A 89 5.49 -4.01 -0.22
C SER A 89 4.61 -2.77 -0.12
N GLU A 90 3.64 -2.67 -1.02
CA GLU A 90 2.70 -1.56 -1.07
C GLU A 90 1.34 -2.05 -1.56
N GLY A 91 0.30 -1.28 -1.30
CA GLY A 91 -1.05 -1.62 -1.73
C GLY A 91 -2.09 -0.74 -1.07
N ASN A 92 -3.35 -1.14 -1.19
CA ASN A 92 -4.44 -0.41 -0.55
C ASN A 92 -4.75 -1.00 0.82
N PHE A 93 -5.34 -0.21 1.70
CA PHE A 93 -5.90 -0.72 2.94
C PHE A 93 -7.35 -0.27 3.13
N ALA A 94 -8.08 -1.04 3.91
CA ALA A 94 -9.42 -0.69 4.37
C ALA A 94 -9.45 -0.57 5.89
N VAL A 95 -10.39 0.23 6.39
CA VAL A 95 -10.70 0.31 7.81
C VAL A 95 -12.00 -0.44 8.06
N LEU A 96 -11.93 -1.53 8.80
CA LEU A 96 -13.09 -2.33 9.21
C LEU A 96 -13.48 -2.01 10.66
N GLN A 97 -14.74 -2.29 10.99
CA GLN A 97 -15.27 -2.18 12.35
C GLN A 97 -15.65 -3.58 12.87
N GLY A 98 -15.22 -3.86 14.09
CA GLY A 98 -15.47 -5.08 14.82
C GLY A 98 -14.55 -6.25 14.47
N THR A 99 -14.42 -7.15 15.44
CA THR A 99 -13.99 -8.54 15.28
C THR A 99 -15.02 -9.45 15.96
N PRO A 100 -14.98 -10.78 15.76
CA PRO A 100 -15.84 -11.69 16.50
C PRO A 100 -15.71 -11.58 18.03
N ALA A 101 -14.55 -11.15 18.54
CA ALA A 101 -14.27 -11.02 19.96
C ALA A 101 -14.50 -9.59 20.51
N ASP A 102 -14.46 -8.57 19.65
CA ASP A 102 -14.58 -7.17 20.04
C ASP A 102 -15.30 -6.37 18.94
N PRO A 103 -16.63 -6.20 19.04
CA PRO A 103 -17.42 -5.46 18.05
C PRO A 103 -17.06 -3.97 17.90
N ALA A 104 -16.34 -3.39 18.88
CA ALA A 104 -15.92 -1.99 18.85
C ALA A 104 -14.49 -1.81 18.28
N ALA A 105 -13.80 -2.90 17.95
CA ALA A 105 -12.44 -2.84 17.41
C ALA A 105 -12.40 -2.11 16.06
N THR A 106 -11.44 -1.20 15.88
CA THR A 106 -11.09 -0.69 14.55
C THR A 106 -9.94 -1.50 13.98
N ILE A 107 -10.12 -2.06 12.79
CA ILE A 107 -9.14 -2.92 12.13
C ILE A 107 -8.62 -2.25 10.85
N ILE A 108 -7.30 -2.21 10.69
CA ILE A 108 -6.63 -1.88 9.43
C ILE A 108 -6.40 -3.19 8.68
N GLN A 109 -7.08 -3.36 7.55
CA GLN A 109 -6.93 -4.50 6.64
C GLN A 109 -6.06 -4.10 5.46
N LEU A 110 -4.86 -4.67 5.34
CA LEU A 110 -4.01 -4.48 4.18
C LEU A 110 -4.45 -5.41 3.04
N ASN A 111 -4.41 -4.91 1.80
CA ASN A 111 -4.73 -5.63 0.57
C ASN A 111 -6.14 -6.26 0.53
N PRO A 112 -7.22 -5.51 0.81
CA PRO A 112 -8.59 -6.07 0.89
C PRO A 112 -9.04 -6.80 -0.38
N ASP A 113 -8.53 -6.40 -1.54
CA ASP A 113 -8.90 -6.96 -2.86
C ASP A 113 -7.99 -8.12 -3.33
N LYS A 114 -7.08 -8.59 -2.48
CA LYS A 114 -6.16 -9.70 -2.78
C LYS A 114 -6.59 -11.00 -2.08
N ASP A 115 -6.00 -12.12 -2.49
CA ASP A 115 -6.20 -13.40 -1.82
C ASP A 115 -5.90 -13.30 -0.32
N LYS A 116 -6.64 -14.07 0.49
CA LYS A 116 -6.59 -13.98 1.96
C LYS A 116 -5.16 -14.12 2.54
N ASN A 117 -4.30 -14.93 1.92
CA ASN A 117 -2.91 -15.12 2.35
C ASN A 117 -1.99 -13.91 2.07
N LEU A 118 -2.44 -12.93 1.29
CA LEU A 118 -1.75 -11.67 1.03
C LEU A 118 -2.33 -10.51 1.86
N GLN A 119 -3.37 -10.77 2.64
CA GLN A 119 -3.98 -9.80 3.54
C GLN A 119 -3.30 -9.83 4.90
N ARG A 120 -3.32 -8.69 5.59
CA ARG A 120 -2.90 -8.57 6.99
C ARG A 120 -3.88 -7.71 7.76
N TYR A 121 -4.09 -8.04 9.03
CA TYR A 121 -5.05 -7.36 9.88
C TYR A 121 -4.35 -6.80 11.10
N PHE A 122 -4.47 -5.49 11.33
CA PHE A 122 -3.96 -4.83 12.52
C PHE A 122 -5.13 -4.23 13.31
N LYS A 123 -5.25 -4.58 14.58
CA LYS A 123 -6.15 -3.88 15.51
C LYS A 123 -5.52 -2.54 15.90
N LYS A 124 -6.27 -1.45 15.74
CA LYS A 124 -5.91 -0.16 16.33
C LYS A 124 -6.19 -0.21 17.83
N VAL A 125 -5.15 -0.38 18.64
CA VAL A 125 -5.27 -0.44 20.11
C VAL A 125 -5.35 0.97 20.70
N SER A 126 -4.65 1.92 20.08
CA SER A 126 -4.74 3.35 20.37
C SER A 126 -4.32 4.15 19.13
N GLU A 127 -4.33 5.49 19.20
CA GLU A 127 -3.77 6.35 18.15
C GLU A 127 -2.27 6.14 17.90
N ASN A 128 -1.56 5.53 18.85
CA ASN A 128 -0.11 5.33 18.79
C ASN A 128 0.28 3.85 18.67
N GLU A 129 -0.67 2.93 18.51
CA GLU A 129 -0.39 1.49 18.53
C GLU A 129 -1.32 0.69 17.63
N LEU A 130 -0.68 -0.13 16.78
CA LEU A 130 -1.30 -1.18 16.00
C LEU A 130 -0.84 -2.54 16.53
N LYS A 131 -1.75 -3.49 16.69
CA LYS A 131 -1.41 -4.87 17.07
C LYS A 131 -1.80 -5.83 15.94
N LEU A 132 -0.85 -6.62 15.45
CA LEU A 132 -1.10 -7.63 14.43
C LEU A 132 -2.05 -8.71 14.97
N LEU A 133 -3.00 -9.11 14.14
CA LEU A 133 -3.95 -10.20 14.36
C LEU A 133 -3.61 -11.39 13.44
N ASP A 134 -4.21 -12.54 13.73
CA ASP A 134 -4.14 -13.69 12.83
C ASP A 134 -5.00 -13.49 11.56
N SER A 135 -4.99 -14.49 10.66
CA SER A 135 -5.77 -14.51 9.41
C SER A 135 -7.28 -14.51 9.62
N GLU A 136 -7.76 -14.72 10.84
CA GLU A 136 -9.16 -14.77 11.24
C GLU A 136 -9.58 -13.53 12.05
N MET A 137 -8.71 -12.51 12.12
CA MET A 137 -8.88 -11.28 12.92
C MET A 137 -9.01 -11.55 14.43
N LYS A 138 -8.35 -12.60 14.93
CA LYS A 138 -8.24 -12.89 16.37
C LYS A 138 -6.89 -12.45 16.91
N THR A 139 -6.85 -12.20 18.21
CA THR A 139 -5.59 -11.95 18.92
C THR A 139 -4.69 -13.18 18.80
N ILE A 140 -3.42 -12.94 18.51
CA ILE A 140 -2.40 -13.99 18.54
C ILE A 140 -2.03 -14.25 20.00
N GLU A 141 -2.38 -15.44 20.50
CA GLU A 141 -2.08 -15.87 21.86
C GLU A 141 -0.64 -16.41 21.94
N SER A 142 0.30 -15.57 22.36
CA SER A 142 1.68 -15.99 22.60
C SER A 142 2.41 -15.05 23.58
N ASN A 143 3.61 -15.43 23.99
CA ASN A 143 4.49 -14.61 24.84
C ASN A 143 5.29 -13.55 24.05
N HIS A 144 5.06 -13.42 22.74
CA HIS A 144 5.77 -12.47 21.90
C HIS A 144 5.00 -11.16 21.69
N ASN A 145 5.73 -10.10 21.33
CA ASN A 145 5.13 -8.80 21.02
C ASN A 145 4.78 -8.71 19.53
N TYR A 146 3.51 -8.40 19.24
CA TYR A 146 2.98 -8.20 17.89
C TYR A 146 2.56 -6.76 17.61
N SER A 147 3.11 -5.80 18.36
CA SER A 147 2.68 -4.41 18.31
C SER A 147 3.66 -3.54 17.52
N LEU A 148 3.11 -2.67 16.69
CA LEU A 148 3.81 -1.56 16.03
C LEU A 148 3.41 -0.27 16.73
N LYS A 149 4.39 0.58 17.04
CA LYS A 149 4.18 1.86 17.71
C LYS A 149 4.35 2.99 16.71
N LYS A 150 3.51 4.03 16.82
CA LYS A 150 3.60 5.20 15.97
C LYS A 150 4.98 5.85 16.14
N VAL A 151 5.63 6.12 15.01
CA VAL A 151 6.88 6.88 14.96
C VAL A 151 6.54 8.36 15.14
N GLN A 152 7.26 9.04 16.04
CA GLN A 152 7.09 10.48 16.30
C GLN A 152 7.73 11.33 15.22
#